data_AF-A0AAW8HBP8-F1
#
_entry.id   AF-A0AAW8HBP8-F1
#
_cell.length_a   1.000
_cell.length_b   1.000
_cell.length_c   1.000
_cell.angle_alpha   90.00
_cell.angle_beta   90.00
_cell.angle_gamma   90.00
#
_symmetry.space_group_name_H-M   'P 1'
#
loop_
_entity.id
_entity.type
_entity.pdbx_description
1 polymer ?
#
loop_
_entity_poly.entity_id
_entity_poly.type
_entity_poly.pdbx_seq_one_letter_code
_entity_poly.pdbx_strand_id
1 'polypeptide(L)'
;MKLATDLVNAVLIKDGVVPVSITEMPVQSLVNPLTQVHLSLYLKTTHLSRFVPDYVETLKDCPVSYDIGLELQQCISSAELLCEDMESLEFISVWIELYTCNSKQQRFEESNFSLRSEDIELAKMLACSHDLLISQAACFWLLYFDDFMRYVRNRLCTLLREVLILIAGLRNAFLHRNEDQLIKRVKYGNEMLEVTLKAIALCSMDRYLKSFTSLRTEAAASGFIKCVKSYISTGWRHGYIVCHYYRNGQSLGKSLPLFISETSEYSIQKRVNRLISSTISGRNKDLGLSDF
;
A
#
# COMPACT_ATOMS: atom_id res chain seq x y z
N MET A 1 -5.73 8.13 -9.02
CA MET A 1 -5.20 6.83 -8.54
C MET A 1 -5.28 6.85 -7.02
N LYS A 2 -5.92 5.86 -6.39
CA LYS A 2 -5.93 5.70 -4.92
C LYS A 2 -5.00 4.55 -4.48
N LEU A 3 -3.89 4.34 -5.21
CA LEU A 3 -3.00 3.19 -5.01
C LEU A 3 -2.45 3.13 -3.57
N ALA A 4 -2.19 4.29 -2.98
CA ALA A 4 -1.80 4.38 -1.58
C ALA A 4 -2.90 3.91 -0.64
N THR A 5 -4.11 4.44 -0.79
CA THR A 5 -5.28 3.97 -0.03
C THR A 5 -5.53 2.47 -0.21
N ASP A 6 -5.38 1.94 -1.43
CA ASP A 6 -5.54 0.51 -1.73
C ASP A 6 -4.44 -0.34 -1.07
N LEU A 7 -3.20 0.16 -1.03
CA LEU A 7 -2.10 -0.48 -0.29
C LEU A 7 -2.29 -0.42 1.22
N VAL A 8 -2.75 0.71 1.77
CA VAL A 8 -3.11 0.85 3.18
C VAL A 8 -4.22 -0.16 3.51
N ASN A 9 -5.29 -0.19 2.73
CA ASN A 9 -6.37 -1.18 2.87
C ASN A 9 -5.83 -2.62 2.82
N ALA A 10 -4.99 -2.95 1.83
CA ALA A 10 -4.47 -4.29 1.68
C ALA A 10 -3.57 -4.70 2.87
N VAL A 11 -2.70 -3.81 3.35
CA VAL A 11 -1.82 -4.09 4.51
C VAL A 11 -2.67 -4.28 5.76
N LEU A 12 -3.66 -3.42 6.01
CA LEU A 12 -4.55 -3.55 7.15
C LEU A 12 -5.35 -4.86 7.08
N ILE A 13 -5.99 -5.17 5.95
CA ILE A 13 -6.85 -6.36 5.80
C ILE A 13 -6.05 -7.65 5.88
N LYS A 14 -4.84 -7.68 5.32
CA LYS A 14 -3.92 -8.82 5.44
C LYS A 14 -3.59 -9.12 6.91
N ASP A 15 -3.54 -8.09 7.74
CA ASP A 15 -3.24 -8.19 9.17
C ASP A 15 -4.52 -8.16 10.03
N GLY A 16 -5.69 -8.44 9.43
CA GLY A 16 -6.97 -8.58 10.13
C GLY A 16 -7.63 -7.25 10.55
N VAL A 17 -7.12 -6.10 10.13
CA VAL A 17 -7.72 -4.81 10.42
C VAL A 17 -8.55 -4.37 9.22
N VAL A 18 -9.87 -4.25 9.39
CA VAL A 18 -10.76 -3.77 8.32
C VAL A 18 -11.17 -2.33 8.63
N PRO A 19 -10.61 -1.33 7.94
CA PRO A 19 -11.02 0.05 8.12
C PRO A 19 -12.38 0.31 7.47
N VAL A 20 -13.18 1.17 8.11
CA VAL A 20 -14.47 1.66 7.58
C VAL A 20 -14.23 2.75 6.56
N SER A 21 -13.30 3.65 6.85
CA SER A 21 -12.81 4.64 5.90
C SER A 21 -11.35 4.97 6.16
N ILE A 22 -10.68 5.45 5.12
CA ILE A 22 -9.31 5.95 5.16
C ILE A 22 -9.30 7.31 4.50
N THR A 23 -8.79 8.31 5.20
CA THR A 23 -8.49 9.62 4.64
C THR A 23 -6.97 9.79 4.63
N GLU A 24 -6.40 10.11 3.47
CA GLU A 24 -4.95 10.32 3.29
C GLU A 24 -4.66 11.80 2.95
N MET A 25 -3.65 12.38 3.60
CA MET A 25 -3.17 13.74 3.30
C MET A 25 -1.63 13.82 3.39
N PRO A 26 -0.92 14.34 2.37
CA PRO A 26 -1.42 14.67 1.03
C PRO A 26 -1.76 13.40 0.22
N VAL A 27 -2.61 13.57 -0.81
CA VAL A 27 -2.91 12.48 -1.75
C VAL A 27 -1.62 12.01 -2.41
N GLN A 28 -1.34 10.72 -2.30
CA GLN A 28 -0.05 10.19 -2.72
C GLN A 28 0.06 10.10 -4.25
N SER A 29 1.10 10.70 -4.80
CA SER A 29 1.46 10.60 -6.20
C SER A 29 2.75 9.80 -6.36
N LEU A 30 2.79 8.88 -7.31
CA LEU A 30 4.02 8.16 -7.69
C LEU A 30 5.04 9.07 -8.39
N VAL A 31 4.66 10.29 -8.77
CA VAL A 31 5.54 11.25 -9.46
C VAL A 31 6.48 11.95 -8.47
N ASN A 32 5.96 12.37 -7.31
CA ASN A 32 6.73 13.14 -6.34
C ASN A 32 7.29 12.24 -5.22
N PRO A 33 8.46 12.59 -4.65
CA PRO A 33 8.96 11.91 -3.47
C PRO A 33 7.98 12.12 -2.31
N LEU A 34 7.54 11.03 -1.71
CA LEU A 34 6.79 11.07 -0.46
C LEU A 34 7.79 11.24 0.68
N THR A 35 7.63 12.34 1.42
CA THR A 35 8.39 12.63 2.64
C THR A 35 7.55 12.32 3.89
N GLN A 36 6.25 12.62 3.82
CA GLN A 36 5.30 12.49 4.92
C GLN A 36 3.91 12.10 4.41
N VAL A 37 3.19 11.30 5.20
CA VAL A 37 1.80 10.91 4.95
C VAL A 37 1.05 10.93 6.28
N HIS A 38 -0.07 11.65 6.32
CA HIS A 38 -1.06 11.57 7.37
C HIS A 38 -2.19 10.66 6.94
N LEU A 39 -2.55 9.72 7.80
CA LEU A 39 -3.67 8.82 7.63
C LEU A 39 -4.65 9.02 8.78
N SER A 40 -5.92 9.24 8.45
CA SER A 40 -7.03 9.11 9.38
C SER A 40 -7.73 7.80 9.08
N LEU A 41 -7.64 6.86 10.02
CA LEU A 41 -8.32 5.57 9.94
C LEU A 41 -9.58 5.63 10.80
N TYR A 42 -10.70 5.24 10.22
CA TYR A 42 -11.94 5.04 10.97
C TYR A 42 -12.14 3.54 11.16
N LEU A 43 -12.03 3.05 12.39
CA LEU A 43 -12.12 1.63 12.73
C LEU A 43 -13.38 1.40 13.56
N LYS A 44 -14.04 0.25 13.42
CA LYS A 44 -15.03 -0.15 14.42
C LYS A 44 -14.34 -0.38 15.76
N THR A 45 -14.92 0.12 16.85
CA THR A 45 -14.39 -0.05 18.21
C THR A 45 -14.19 -1.53 18.55
N THR A 46 -15.08 -2.38 18.04
CA THR A 46 -15.06 -3.85 18.17
C THR A 46 -13.79 -4.49 17.61
N HIS A 47 -13.19 -3.89 16.58
CA HIS A 47 -11.93 -4.38 15.99
C HIS A 47 -10.74 -4.18 16.92
N LEU A 48 -10.84 -3.29 17.92
CA LEU A 48 -9.79 -3.09 18.91
C LEU A 48 -9.53 -4.34 19.76
N SER A 49 -10.55 -5.20 19.93
CA SER A 49 -10.44 -6.46 20.69
C SER A 49 -9.29 -7.35 20.21
N ARG A 50 -8.96 -7.29 18.91
CA ARG A 50 -7.86 -8.05 18.29
C ARG A 50 -6.48 -7.63 18.80
N PHE A 51 -6.33 -6.40 19.28
CA PHE A 51 -5.07 -5.89 19.80
C PHE A 51 -4.85 -6.20 21.29
N VAL A 52 -5.91 -6.57 22.01
CA VAL A 52 -5.85 -6.79 23.47
C VAL A 52 -4.88 -7.90 23.86
N PRO A 53 -4.86 -9.10 23.22
CA PRO A 53 -3.92 -10.15 23.59
C PRO A 53 -2.46 -9.70 23.49
N ASP A 54 -2.08 -9.12 22.34
CA ASP A 54 -0.72 -8.64 22.13
C ASP A 54 -0.38 -7.48 23.07
N TYR A 55 -1.34 -6.61 23.41
CA TYR A 55 -1.14 -5.54 24.38
C TYR A 55 -0.86 -6.08 25.79
N VAL A 56 -1.67 -7.04 26.26
CA VAL A 56 -1.44 -7.73 27.54
C VAL A 56 -0.06 -8.38 27.56
N GLU A 57 0.37 -8.95 26.44
CA GLU A 57 1.72 -9.48 26.32
C GLU A 57 2.83 -8.43 26.48
N THR A 58 2.60 -7.19 26.06
CA THR A 58 3.55 -6.10 26.31
C THR A 58 3.62 -5.68 27.77
N LEU A 59 2.59 -6.02 28.57
CA LEU A 59 2.47 -5.72 29.98
C LEU A 59 2.91 -6.90 30.88
N LYS A 60 3.59 -7.93 30.36
CA LYS A 60 3.93 -9.17 31.10
C LYS A 60 4.60 -8.96 32.47
N ASP A 61 5.31 -7.85 32.67
CA ASP A 61 5.96 -7.52 33.95
C ASP A 61 5.00 -6.82 34.95
N CYS A 62 3.78 -6.48 34.52
CA CYS A 62 2.73 -5.91 35.34
C CYS A 62 1.88 -7.03 35.97
N PRO A 63 1.77 -7.09 37.31
CA PRO A 63 1.04 -8.14 38.01
C PRO A 63 -0.47 -8.14 37.75
N VAL A 64 -1.02 -7.03 37.24
CA VAL A 64 -2.44 -6.86 36.90
C VAL A 64 -2.71 -6.89 35.39
N SER A 65 -1.72 -7.29 34.58
CA SER A 65 -1.84 -7.31 33.11
C SER A 65 -3.00 -8.15 32.59
N TYR A 66 -3.28 -9.29 33.23
CA TYR A 66 -4.42 -10.15 32.90
C TYR A 66 -5.76 -9.47 33.17
N ASP A 67 -5.91 -8.82 34.34
CA ASP A 67 -7.13 -8.12 34.73
C ASP A 67 -7.38 -6.91 33.80
N ILE A 68 -6.33 -6.15 33.47
CA ILE A 68 -6.38 -5.08 32.47
C ILE A 68 -6.89 -5.61 31.12
N GLY A 69 -6.46 -6.81 30.71
CA GLY A 69 -6.90 -7.46 29.48
C GLY A 69 -8.38 -7.81 29.49
N LEU A 70 -8.87 -8.39 30.58
CA LEU A 70 -10.29 -8.72 30.75
C LEU A 70 -11.16 -7.45 30.77
N GLU A 71 -10.74 -6.43 31.51
CA GLU A 71 -11.45 -5.15 31.59
C GLU A 71 -11.48 -4.44 30.23
N LEU A 72 -10.39 -4.46 29.45
CA LEU A 72 -10.36 -3.95 28.07
C LEU A 72 -11.36 -4.67 27.17
N GLN A 73 -11.41 -6.00 27.23
CA GLN A 73 -12.38 -6.76 26.42
C GLN A 73 -13.82 -6.44 26.81
N GLN A 74 -14.11 -6.39 28.11
CA GLN A 74 -15.43 -6.04 28.61
C GLN A 74 -15.82 -4.64 28.17
N CYS A 75 -14.93 -3.65 28.25
CA CYS A 75 -15.20 -2.29 27.80
C CYS A 75 -15.49 -2.21 26.29
N ILE A 76 -14.71 -2.92 25.47
CA ILE A 76 -14.92 -2.97 24.01
C ILE A 76 -16.27 -3.62 23.69
N SER A 77 -16.64 -4.69 24.39
CA SER A 77 -17.94 -5.34 24.25
C SER A 77 -19.10 -4.47 24.79
N SER A 78 -18.89 -3.72 25.87
CA SER A 78 -19.89 -2.78 26.40
C SER A 78 -20.07 -1.58 25.48
N ALA A 79 -19.03 -1.13 24.79
CA ALA A 79 -19.15 -0.08 23.78
C ALA A 79 -20.10 -0.51 22.65
N GLU A 80 -20.13 -1.80 22.26
CA GLU A 80 -21.13 -2.31 21.30
C GLU A 80 -22.57 -2.14 21.80
N LEU A 81 -22.82 -2.39 23.08
CA LEU A 81 -24.15 -2.25 23.69
C LEU A 81 -24.60 -0.78 23.72
N LEU A 82 -23.66 0.15 23.89
CA LEU A 82 -23.93 1.58 23.91
C LEU A 82 -24.06 2.21 22.50
N CYS A 83 -23.76 1.45 21.44
CA CYS A 83 -23.85 1.95 20.06
C CYS A 83 -25.30 2.22 19.62
N GLU A 84 -26.29 1.54 20.19
CA GLU A 84 -27.71 1.78 19.83
C GLU A 84 -28.15 3.21 20.21
N ASP A 85 -27.56 3.78 21.26
CA ASP A 85 -27.89 5.11 21.76
C ASP A 85 -26.86 6.18 21.34
N MET A 86 -25.62 5.79 20.98
CA MET A 86 -24.55 6.71 20.60
C MET A 86 -23.68 6.16 19.45
N GLU A 87 -23.99 6.56 18.21
CA GLU A 87 -23.21 6.21 17.00
C GLU A 87 -21.73 6.60 17.08
N SER A 88 -21.36 7.60 17.89
CA SER A 88 -19.98 8.03 18.10
C SER A 88 -19.10 6.99 18.80
N LEU A 89 -19.69 6.02 19.51
CA LEU A 89 -18.97 4.93 20.18
C LEU A 89 -18.74 3.72 19.26
N GLU A 90 -19.47 3.60 18.15
CA GLU A 90 -19.31 2.50 17.20
C GLU A 90 -17.94 2.53 16.53
N PHE A 91 -17.35 3.71 16.40
CA PHE A 91 -16.14 3.92 15.64
C PHE A 91 -15.12 4.78 16.35
N ILE A 92 -13.86 4.41 16.17
CA ILE A 92 -12.72 5.17 16.64
C ILE A 92 -11.92 5.74 15.48
N SER A 93 -11.58 7.02 15.59
CA SER A 93 -10.66 7.70 14.68
C SER A 93 -9.24 7.56 15.19
N VAL A 94 -8.36 6.97 14.37
CA VAL A 94 -6.93 6.84 14.66
C VAL A 94 -6.15 7.67 13.66
N TRP A 95 -5.40 8.65 14.17
CA TRP A 95 -4.50 9.49 13.39
C TRP A 95 -3.09 8.91 13.38
N ILE A 96 -2.53 8.73 12.19
CA ILE A 96 -1.23 8.13 11.97
C ILE A 96 -0.40 9.04 11.07
N GLU A 97 0.83 9.31 11.50
CA GLU A 97 1.82 10.03 10.71
C GLU A 97 2.95 9.09 10.33
N LEU A 98 3.24 8.99 9.03
CA LEU A 98 4.29 8.15 8.49
C LEU A 98 5.32 9.03 7.78
N TYR A 99 6.60 8.83 8.09
CA TYR A 99 7.71 9.54 7.43
C TYR A 99 8.66 8.54 6.75
N THR A 100 9.22 8.93 5.61
CA THR A 100 10.05 8.04 4.76
C THR A 100 11.55 8.01 5.11
N CYS A 101 12.00 8.75 6.14
CA CYS A 101 13.42 8.89 6.46
C CYS A 101 14.06 7.60 7.00
N ASN A 102 15.19 7.22 6.40
CA ASN A 102 16.06 6.09 6.79
C ASN A 102 16.85 6.27 8.10
N SER A 103 16.62 7.35 8.86
CA SER A 103 17.31 7.51 10.13
C SER A 103 16.76 6.51 11.15
N LYS A 104 17.66 5.84 11.88
CA LYS A 104 17.40 4.99 13.06
C LYS A 104 16.75 5.76 14.24
N GLN A 105 16.09 6.89 13.97
CA GLN A 105 15.56 7.87 14.91
C GLN A 105 14.13 8.29 14.56
N GLN A 106 13.30 7.40 13.99
CA GLN A 106 11.91 7.39 14.45
C GLN A 106 11.88 6.66 15.79
N ARG A 107 12.48 7.27 16.83
CA ARG A 107 11.81 7.20 18.12
C ARG A 107 10.47 7.87 17.80
N PHE A 108 9.38 7.14 17.99
CA PHE A 108 8.05 7.71 17.91
C PHE A 108 8.01 8.80 18.99
N GLU A 109 8.46 10.01 18.65
CA GLU A 109 8.34 11.19 19.51
C GLU A 109 6.86 11.35 19.84
N GLU A 110 6.63 11.82 21.06
CA GLU A 110 5.36 11.87 21.77
C GLU A 110 4.15 11.89 20.86
N SER A 111 3.53 10.72 20.74
CA SER A 111 2.09 10.54 20.71
C SER A 111 1.23 11.80 20.41
N ASN A 112 1.02 12.14 19.13
CA ASN A 112 -0.06 13.04 18.72
C ASN A 112 -1.46 12.39 18.79
N PHE A 113 -1.58 11.21 19.41
CA PHE A 113 -2.90 10.68 19.74
C PHE A 113 -3.41 11.46 20.96
N SER A 114 -4.27 12.43 20.71
CA SER A 114 -5.13 13.02 21.74
C SER A 114 -6.52 12.44 21.56
N LEU A 115 -7.07 11.83 22.61
CA LEU A 115 -8.52 11.64 22.70
C LEU A 115 -9.20 12.99 22.46
N ARG A 116 -10.31 12.99 21.72
CA ARG A 116 -11.06 14.23 21.54
C ARG A 116 -11.55 14.68 22.92
N SER A 117 -11.50 15.98 23.18
CA SER A 117 -12.02 16.56 24.42
C SER A 117 -13.45 16.10 24.71
N GLU A 118 -14.25 15.98 23.67
CA GLU A 118 -15.65 15.54 23.68
C GLU A 118 -15.79 14.10 24.18
N ASP A 119 -14.90 13.20 23.76
CA ASP A 119 -14.90 11.79 24.18
C ASP A 119 -14.51 11.66 25.67
N ILE A 120 -13.58 12.50 26.13
CA ILE A 120 -13.15 12.55 27.53
C ILE A 120 -14.28 13.08 28.42
N GLU A 121 -14.93 14.18 28.02
CA GLU A 121 -16.03 14.76 28.79
C GLU A 121 -17.25 13.82 28.83
N LEU A 122 -17.53 13.12 27.73
CA LEU A 122 -18.56 12.09 27.71
C LEU A 122 -18.23 10.94 28.68
N ALA A 123 -16.99 10.44 28.67
CA ALA A 123 -16.57 9.40 29.60
C ALA A 123 -16.66 9.86 31.06
N LYS A 124 -16.31 11.12 31.38
CA LYS A 124 -16.49 11.68 32.74
C LYS A 124 -17.96 11.73 33.16
N MET A 125 -18.87 12.08 32.25
CA MET A 125 -20.31 12.06 32.56
C MET A 125 -20.81 10.63 32.79
N LEU A 126 -20.43 9.68 31.93
CA LEU A 126 -20.84 8.29 32.03
C LEU A 126 -20.24 7.58 33.26
N ALA A 127 -19.06 8.00 33.72
CA ALA A 127 -18.47 7.52 34.97
C ALA A 127 -19.37 7.79 36.19
N CYS A 128 -20.23 8.81 36.13
CA CYS A 128 -21.19 9.13 37.18
C CYS A 128 -22.56 8.45 37.00
N SER A 129 -22.70 7.55 36.01
CA SER A 129 -23.95 6.83 35.75
C SER A 129 -24.39 5.98 36.96
N HIS A 130 -25.70 5.89 37.16
CA HIS A 130 -26.29 4.96 38.13
C HIS A 130 -26.22 3.49 37.67
N ASP A 131 -25.98 3.26 36.38
CA ASP A 131 -25.67 1.93 35.87
C ASP A 131 -24.19 1.61 36.15
N LEU A 132 -23.98 0.58 36.98
CA LEU A 132 -22.65 0.16 37.41
C LEU A 132 -21.76 -0.26 36.24
N LEU A 133 -22.31 -0.92 35.22
CA LEU A 133 -21.54 -1.38 34.06
C LEU A 133 -21.07 -0.20 33.21
N ILE A 134 -21.95 0.78 33.00
CA ILE A 134 -21.63 2.01 32.25
C ILE A 134 -20.59 2.84 33.01
N SER A 135 -20.77 3.01 34.33
CA SER A 135 -19.85 3.75 35.19
C SER A 135 -18.47 3.12 35.23
N GLN A 136 -18.37 1.79 35.36
CA GLN A 136 -17.10 1.06 35.37
C GLN A 136 -16.41 1.15 34.02
N ALA A 137 -17.12 0.93 32.91
CA ALA A 137 -16.56 1.04 31.56
C ALA A 137 -16.01 2.45 31.28
N ALA A 138 -16.73 3.49 31.73
CA ALA A 138 -16.30 4.87 31.55
C ALA A 138 -15.11 5.27 32.45
N CYS A 139 -15.08 4.82 33.71
CA CYS A 139 -13.90 5.00 34.58
C CYS A 139 -12.67 4.30 34.01
N PHE A 140 -12.83 3.07 33.50
CA PHE A 140 -11.75 2.32 32.88
C PHE A 140 -11.26 2.99 31.60
N TRP A 141 -12.18 3.50 30.76
CA TRP A 141 -11.84 4.28 29.58
C TRP A 141 -10.97 5.49 29.92
N LEU A 142 -11.28 6.20 31.01
CA LEU A 142 -10.46 7.33 31.47
C LEU A 142 -9.08 6.91 31.99
N LEU A 143 -8.94 5.70 32.54
CA LEU A 143 -7.70 5.25 33.19
C LEU A 143 -6.70 4.58 32.23
N TYR A 144 -7.17 3.71 31.33
CA TYR A 144 -6.27 2.81 30.58
C TYR A 144 -6.38 2.94 29.06
N PHE A 145 -7.42 3.62 28.56
CA PHE A 145 -7.68 3.66 27.12
C PHE A 145 -6.62 4.43 26.35
N ASP A 146 -6.05 5.49 26.94
CA ASP A 146 -5.01 6.27 26.27
C ASP A 146 -3.74 5.42 26.02
N ASP A 147 -3.27 4.68 27.02
CA ASP A 147 -2.10 3.80 26.87
C ASP A 147 -2.37 2.65 25.89
N PHE A 148 -3.56 2.06 25.94
CA PHE A 148 -3.97 1.06 24.95
C PHE A 148 -4.05 1.63 23.54
N MET A 149 -4.59 2.83 23.35
CA MET A 149 -4.68 3.46 22.04
C MET A 149 -3.33 3.91 21.49
N ARG A 150 -2.40 4.32 22.38
CA ARG A 150 -0.99 4.53 22.00
C ARG A 150 -0.36 3.24 21.49
N TYR A 151 -0.62 2.11 22.15
CA TYR A 151 -0.19 0.79 21.67
C TYR A 151 -0.78 0.46 20.29
N VAL A 152 -2.10 0.57 20.13
CA VAL A 152 -2.81 0.32 18.85
C VAL A 152 -2.23 1.17 17.73
N ARG A 153 -2.04 2.48 17.96
CA ARG A 153 -1.42 3.39 17.00
C ARG A 153 -0.01 2.92 16.62
N ASN A 154 0.85 2.64 17.60
CA ASN A 154 2.23 2.22 17.34
C ASN A 154 2.28 0.92 16.53
N ARG A 155 1.36 -0.01 16.81
CA ARG A 155 1.21 -1.25 16.04
C ARG A 155 0.80 -0.97 14.60
N LEU A 156 -0.22 -0.13 14.38
CA LEU A 156 -0.67 0.27 13.05
C LEU A 156 0.43 1.02 12.28
N CYS A 157 1.17 1.93 12.92
CA CYS A 157 2.34 2.60 12.33
C CYS A 157 3.36 1.58 11.84
N THR A 158 3.64 0.56 12.65
CA THR A 158 4.60 -0.50 12.31
C THR A 158 4.14 -1.30 11.08
N LEU A 159 2.86 -1.67 11.02
CA LEU A 159 2.28 -2.34 9.85
C LEU A 159 2.36 -1.47 8.60
N LEU A 160 1.94 -0.21 8.72
CA LEU A 160 1.85 0.72 7.60
C LEU A 160 3.21 1.21 7.09
N ARG A 161 4.32 0.92 7.78
CA ARG A 161 5.67 1.08 7.20
C ARG A 161 5.84 0.25 5.94
N GLU A 162 5.21 -0.92 5.84
CA GLU A 162 5.24 -1.73 4.62
C GLU A 162 4.68 -0.94 3.42
N VAL A 163 3.63 -0.14 3.62
CA VAL A 163 3.05 0.71 2.58
C VAL A 163 4.09 1.70 2.04
N LEU A 164 4.83 2.38 2.91
CA LEU A 164 5.88 3.32 2.47
C LEU A 164 6.97 2.63 1.65
N ILE A 165 7.42 1.45 2.07
CA ILE A 165 8.43 0.66 1.36
C ILE A 165 7.91 0.26 -0.03
N LEU A 166 6.67 -0.22 -0.11
CA LEU A 166 6.05 -0.63 -1.37
C LEU A 166 5.90 0.56 -2.33
N ILE A 167 5.49 1.72 -1.82
CA ILE A 167 5.29 2.92 -2.65
C ILE A 167 6.62 3.49 -3.13
N ALA A 168 7.65 3.53 -2.27
CA ALA A 168 8.99 3.90 -2.68
C ALA A 168 9.55 2.94 -3.75
N GLY A 169 9.35 1.62 -3.56
CA GLY A 169 9.73 0.61 -4.53
C GLY A 169 9.00 0.76 -5.88
N LEU A 170 7.69 1.00 -5.83
CA LEU A 170 6.85 1.28 -7.00
C LEU A 170 7.35 2.50 -7.76
N ARG A 171 7.65 3.59 -7.05
CA ARG A 171 8.20 4.82 -7.61
C ARG A 171 9.56 4.60 -8.25
N ASN A 172 10.47 3.89 -7.59
CA ASN A 172 11.76 3.56 -8.17
C ASN A 172 11.60 2.72 -9.44
N ALA A 173 10.80 1.66 -9.40
CA ALA A 173 10.51 0.82 -10.56
C ALA A 173 9.84 1.58 -11.71
N PHE A 174 9.07 2.62 -11.39
CA PHE A 174 8.48 3.53 -12.38
C PHE A 174 9.52 4.49 -12.98
N LEU A 175 10.32 5.17 -12.15
CA LEU A 175 11.33 6.14 -12.60
C LEU A 175 12.37 5.47 -13.52
N HIS A 176 12.82 4.27 -13.18
CA HIS A 176 13.73 3.48 -14.01
C HIS A 176 13.09 3.04 -15.35
N ARG A 177 11.77 3.19 -15.54
CA ARG A 177 11.04 2.73 -16.73
C ARG A 177 10.47 3.81 -17.62
N ASN A 178 10.69 5.08 -17.30
CA ASN A 178 10.51 6.14 -18.28
C ASN A 178 11.59 6.08 -19.39
N GLU A 179 12.66 5.31 -19.18
CA GLU A 179 13.70 5.06 -20.18
C GLU A 179 13.40 3.77 -20.96
N ASP A 180 13.58 3.82 -22.29
CA ASP A 180 13.46 2.65 -23.17
C ASP A 180 14.54 1.62 -22.79
N GLN A 181 14.14 0.43 -22.35
CA GLN A 181 15.07 -0.59 -21.91
C GLN A 181 15.61 -1.38 -23.11
N LEU A 182 16.92 -1.39 -23.34
CA LEU A 182 17.53 -2.26 -24.36
C LEU A 182 17.41 -3.73 -23.95
N ILE A 183 16.68 -4.52 -24.73
CA ILE A 183 16.52 -5.97 -24.52
C ILE A 183 17.62 -6.74 -25.26
N LYS A 184 17.87 -6.37 -26.52
CA LYS A 184 18.80 -7.10 -27.38
C LYS A 184 19.41 -6.20 -28.44
N ARG A 185 20.71 -6.39 -28.67
CA ARG A 185 21.45 -5.81 -29.79
C ARG A 185 22.00 -6.92 -30.67
N VAL A 186 21.84 -6.78 -31.98
CA VAL A 186 22.42 -7.70 -32.97
C VAL A 186 23.16 -6.88 -34.02
N LYS A 187 24.39 -7.26 -34.35
CA LYS A 187 25.22 -6.58 -35.36
C LYS A 187 25.61 -7.55 -36.46
N TYR A 188 25.38 -7.16 -37.71
CA TYR A 188 25.78 -7.92 -38.91
C TYR A 188 26.54 -6.99 -39.85
N GLY A 189 27.88 -7.07 -39.82
CA GLY A 189 28.74 -6.15 -40.56
C GLY A 189 28.48 -4.70 -40.15
N ASN A 190 27.99 -3.91 -41.11
CA ASN A 190 27.69 -2.49 -40.94
C ASN A 190 26.27 -2.21 -40.44
N GLU A 191 25.45 -3.25 -40.29
CA GLU A 191 24.06 -3.15 -39.85
C GLU A 191 23.94 -3.49 -38.36
N MET A 192 23.09 -2.76 -37.66
CA MET A 192 22.78 -2.99 -36.25
C MET A 192 21.27 -2.95 -36.04
N LEU A 193 20.77 -3.90 -35.27
CA LEU A 193 19.38 -3.96 -34.82
C LEU A 193 19.36 -3.89 -33.30
N GLU A 194 18.59 -2.97 -32.76
CA GLU A 194 18.38 -2.80 -31.33
C GLU A 194 16.91 -2.98 -31.00
N VAL A 195 16.59 -3.91 -30.11
CA VAL A 195 15.23 -4.09 -29.63
C VAL A 195 15.11 -3.45 -28.26
N THR A 196 14.30 -2.42 -28.15
CA THR A 196 13.98 -1.76 -26.88
C THR A 196 12.59 -2.18 -26.40
N LEU A 197 12.39 -2.18 -25.08
CA LEU A 197 11.11 -2.33 -24.40
C LEU A 197 10.70 -0.98 -23.84
N LYS A 198 9.56 -0.48 -24.30
CA LYS A 198 8.88 0.66 -23.69
C LYS A 198 7.79 0.13 -22.75
N ALA A 199 7.88 0.45 -21.47
CA ALA A 199 6.89 0.04 -20.49
C ALA A 199 5.52 0.66 -20.78
N ILE A 200 4.43 0.01 -20.33
CA ILE A 200 3.10 0.62 -20.43
C ILE A 200 3.00 1.82 -19.48
N ALA A 201 2.29 2.86 -19.92
CA ALA A 201 1.90 3.99 -19.09
C ALA A 201 1.24 3.58 -17.77
N LEU A 202 1.44 4.40 -16.74
CA LEU A 202 0.97 4.19 -15.36
C LEU A 202 -0.56 3.99 -15.27
N CYS A 203 -1.32 4.65 -16.14
CA CYS A 203 -2.78 4.49 -16.21
C CYS A 203 -3.24 3.07 -16.57
N SER A 204 -2.39 2.26 -17.20
CA SER A 204 -2.67 0.85 -17.49
C SER A 204 -2.30 -0.06 -16.32
N MET A 205 -1.39 0.37 -15.44
CA MET A 205 -1.11 -0.31 -14.18
C MET A 205 -2.36 -0.36 -13.31
N ASP A 206 -3.11 0.74 -13.29
CA ASP A 206 -4.38 0.87 -12.58
C ASP A 206 -5.39 -0.20 -13.04
N ARG A 207 -5.54 -0.46 -14.34
CA ARG A 207 -6.46 -1.51 -14.83
C ARG A 207 -6.08 -2.91 -14.37
N TYR A 208 -4.80 -3.21 -14.29
CA TYR A 208 -4.33 -4.52 -13.86
C TYR A 208 -4.40 -4.69 -12.35
N LEU A 209 -4.03 -3.66 -11.58
CA LEU A 209 -4.20 -3.66 -10.13
C LEU A 209 -5.69 -3.69 -9.75
N LYS A 210 -6.56 -3.03 -10.52
CA LYS A 210 -8.03 -3.15 -10.42
C LYS A 210 -8.58 -4.53 -10.77
N SER A 211 -7.82 -5.43 -11.41
CA SER A 211 -8.28 -6.82 -11.56
C SER A 211 -8.40 -7.55 -10.21
N PHE A 212 -7.77 -7.00 -9.15
CA PHE A 212 -7.88 -7.47 -7.77
C PHE A 212 -9.01 -6.75 -6.99
N THR A 213 -10.07 -6.30 -7.66
CA THR A 213 -11.05 -5.27 -7.24
C THR A 213 -11.84 -5.54 -5.96
N SER A 214 -11.69 -6.69 -5.31
CA SER A 214 -12.24 -6.93 -3.98
C SER A 214 -11.13 -7.17 -2.95
N LEU A 215 -10.53 -6.08 -2.45
CA LEU A 215 -9.78 -6.10 -1.19
C LEU A 215 -10.76 -6.28 -0.02
N ARG A 216 -11.47 -7.40 0.03
CA ARG A 216 -12.44 -7.75 1.08
C ARG A 216 -12.00 -8.94 1.92
N THR A 217 -10.98 -9.67 1.47
CA THR A 217 -10.47 -10.86 2.15
C THR A 217 -8.97 -10.75 2.33
N GLU A 218 -8.47 -11.41 3.37
CA GLU A 218 -7.03 -11.52 3.66
C GLU A 218 -6.26 -12.12 2.46
N ALA A 219 -6.85 -13.12 1.79
CA ALA A 219 -6.26 -13.75 0.61
C ALA A 219 -6.15 -12.78 -0.57
N ALA A 220 -7.19 -11.98 -0.83
CA ALA A 220 -7.17 -10.97 -1.89
C ALA A 220 -6.15 -9.86 -1.60
N ALA A 221 -6.13 -9.38 -0.35
CA ALA A 221 -5.16 -8.38 0.10
C ALA A 221 -3.72 -8.88 0.00
N SER A 222 -3.46 -10.11 0.43
CA SER A 222 -2.15 -10.76 0.30
C SER A 222 -1.76 -10.96 -1.17
N GLY A 223 -2.69 -11.36 -2.04
CA GLY A 223 -2.47 -11.49 -3.48
C GLY A 223 -2.11 -10.16 -4.13
N PHE A 224 -2.82 -9.09 -3.75
CA PHE A 224 -2.54 -7.73 -4.22
C PHE A 224 -1.13 -7.27 -3.80
N ILE A 225 -0.74 -7.43 -2.53
CA ILE A 225 0.60 -7.07 -2.05
C ILE A 225 1.68 -7.90 -2.76
N LYS A 226 1.46 -9.21 -2.97
CA LYS A 226 2.38 -10.07 -3.75
C LYS A 226 2.54 -9.57 -5.18
N CYS A 227 1.45 -9.16 -5.82
CA CYS A 227 1.48 -8.59 -7.17
C CYS A 227 2.31 -7.29 -7.21
N VAL A 228 2.12 -6.40 -6.24
CA VAL A 228 2.91 -5.16 -6.12
C VAL A 228 4.40 -5.47 -5.87
N LYS A 229 4.73 -6.38 -4.93
CA LYS A 229 6.12 -6.80 -4.68
C LYS A 229 6.78 -7.41 -5.92
N SER A 230 6.04 -8.25 -6.66
CA SER A 230 6.51 -8.83 -7.92
C SER A 230 6.80 -7.75 -8.96
N TYR A 231 5.96 -6.70 -9.06
CA TYR A 231 6.24 -5.56 -9.93
C TYR A 231 7.53 -4.84 -9.54
N ILE A 232 7.72 -4.58 -8.24
CA ILE A 232 8.90 -3.86 -7.75
C ILE A 232 10.18 -4.65 -8.08
N SER A 233 10.16 -5.98 -7.90
CA SER A 233 11.35 -6.82 -8.10
C SER A 233 11.66 -7.12 -9.56
N THR A 234 10.66 -7.53 -10.34
CA THR A 234 10.87 -8.01 -11.73
C THR A 234 10.74 -6.92 -12.76
N GLY A 235 10.10 -5.83 -12.39
CA GLY A 235 9.51 -4.89 -13.32
C GLY A 235 8.36 -5.51 -14.11
N TRP A 236 7.30 -4.75 -14.44
CA TRP A 236 6.35 -5.23 -15.44
C TRP A 236 7.06 -5.40 -16.77
N ARG A 237 7.04 -6.64 -17.25
CA ARG A 237 7.39 -7.05 -18.60
C ARG A 237 6.26 -6.84 -19.60
N HIS A 238 5.18 -6.18 -19.18
CA HIS A 238 4.15 -5.74 -20.11
C HIS A 238 4.56 -4.38 -20.68
N GLY A 239 4.44 -4.25 -22.00
CA GLY A 239 4.94 -3.08 -22.71
C GLY A 239 4.92 -3.30 -24.19
N TYR A 240 5.64 -2.46 -24.91
CA TYR A 240 5.81 -2.57 -26.34
C TYR A 240 7.27 -2.78 -26.66
N ILE A 241 7.58 -3.80 -27.45
CA ILE A 241 8.91 -3.95 -28.01
C ILE A 241 8.98 -3.30 -29.38
N VAL A 242 10.07 -2.57 -29.62
CA VAL A 242 10.33 -1.85 -30.87
C VAL A 242 11.74 -2.23 -31.33
N CYS A 243 11.87 -2.61 -32.60
CA CYS A 243 13.16 -2.92 -33.21
C CYS A 243 13.63 -1.72 -34.02
N HIS A 244 14.69 -1.05 -33.56
CA HIS A 244 15.38 0.03 -34.24
C HIS A 244 16.45 -0.54 -35.16
N TYR A 245 16.54 -0.03 -36.37
CA TYR A 245 17.47 -0.49 -37.39
C TYR A 245 18.44 0.62 -37.76
N TYR A 246 19.73 0.31 -37.75
CA TYR A 246 20.81 1.22 -38.05
C TYR A 246 21.75 0.63 -39.10
N ARG A 247 22.34 1.49 -39.94
CA ARG A 247 23.40 1.12 -40.88
C ARG A 247 24.47 2.21 -40.88
N ASN A 248 25.75 1.81 -40.75
CA ASN A 248 26.87 2.74 -40.58
C ASN A 248 26.65 3.75 -39.43
N GLY A 249 25.92 3.35 -38.37
CA GLY A 249 25.58 4.22 -37.24
C GLY A 249 24.41 5.18 -37.47
N GLN A 250 23.84 5.25 -38.69
CA GLN A 250 22.66 6.07 -38.97
C GLN A 250 21.38 5.25 -38.80
N SER A 251 20.38 5.84 -38.13
CA SER A 251 19.05 5.22 -37.98
C SER A 251 18.33 5.18 -39.33
N LEU A 252 17.93 3.98 -39.75
CA LEU A 252 17.17 3.74 -40.98
C LEU A 252 15.67 3.60 -40.73
N GLY A 253 15.25 3.38 -39.48
CA GLY A 253 13.84 3.27 -39.11
C GLY A 253 13.62 2.37 -37.90
N LYS A 254 12.35 2.19 -37.53
CA LYS A 254 11.91 1.33 -36.44
C LYS A 254 10.72 0.48 -36.85
N SER A 255 10.58 -0.71 -36.26
CA SER A 255 9.40 -1.55 -36.44
C SER A 255 8.16 -0.92 -35.80
N LEU A 256 6.97 -1.37 -36.21
CA LEU A 256 5.76 -1.10 -35.44
C LEU A 256 5.90 -1.64 -34.00
N PRO A 257 5.36 -0.93 -32.99
CA PRO A 257 5.39 -1.40 -31.61
C PRO A 257 4.59 -2.70 -31.46
N LEU A 258 5.24 -3.75 -30.94
CA LEU A 258 4.58 -5.01 -30.65
C LEU A 258 4.29 -5.11 -29.15
N PHE A 259 3.01 -5.20 -28.80
CA PHE A 259 2.61 -5.40 -27.40
C PHE A 259 3.08 -6.77 -26.89
N ILE A 260 3.66 -6.76 -25.70
CA ILE A 260 3.98 -7.95 -24.92
C ILE A 260 3.25 -7.85 -23.58
N SER A 261 2.63 -8.95 -23.16
CA SER A 261 2.04 -9.13 -21.83
C SER A 261 2.65 -10.31 -21.08
N GLU A 262 3.78 -10.80 -21.59
CA GLU A 262 4.36 -12.05 -21.15
C GLU A 262 5.37 -11.80 -20.04
N THR A 263 5.34 -12.66 -19.03
CA THR A 263 6.27 -12.60 -17.89
C THR A 263 7.48 -13.49 -18.08
N SER A 264 7.43 -14.51 -18.93
CA SER A 264 8.52 -15.46 -19.12
C SER A 264 9.60 -14.89 -20.04
N GLU A 265 10.87 -15.03 -19.64
CA GLU A 265 12.00 -14.52 -20.43
C GLU A 265 12.14 -15.24 -21.76
N TYR A 266 11.87 -16.55 -21.76
CA TYR A 266 11.86 -17.37 -22.97
C TYR A 266 10.86 -16.88 -24.03
N SER A 267 9.63 -16.54 -23.62
CA SER A 267 8.61 -16.06 -24.56
C SER A 267 8.96 -14.67 -25.11
N ILE A 268 9.47 -13.78 -24.25
CA ILE A 268 9.99 -12.46 -24.66
C ILE A 268 11.11 -12.66 -25.69
N GLN A 269 12.10 -13.51 -25.41
CA GLN A 269 13.21 -13.76 -26.31
C GLN A 269 12.75 -14.33 -27.66
N LYS A 270 11.74 -15.21 -27.65
CA LYS A 270 11.12 -15.75 -28.87
C LYS A 270 10.43 -14.66 -29.68
N ARG A 271 9.70 -13.73 -29.04
CA ARG A 271 9.08 -12.58 -29.73
C ARG A 271 10.12 -11.60 -30.27
N VAL A 272 11.16 -11.30 -29.50
CA VAL A 272 12.29 -10.45 -29.92
C VAL A 272 12.97 -11.03 -31.16
N ASN A 273 13.28 -12.33 -31.17
CA ASN A 273 13.91 -12.98 -32.31
C ASN A 273 13.00 -12.96 -33.56
N ARG A 274 11.69 -13.17 -33.38
CA ARG A 274 10.70 -13.04 -34.47
C ARG A 274 10.63 -11.62 -35.01
N LEU A 275 10.66 -10.61 -34.15
CA LEU A 275 10.64 -9.20 -34.53
C LEU A 275 11.90 -8.80 -35.31
N ILE A 276 13.07 -9.27 -34.88
CA ILE A 276 14.33 -9.07 -35.61
C ILE A 276 14.24 -9.72 -37.00
N SER A 277 13.79 -10.98 -37.08
CA SER A 277 13.65 -11.69 -38.34
C SER A 277 12.63 -11.04 -39.29
N SER A 278 11.50 -10.55 -38.79
CA SER A 278 10.50 -9.85 -39.60
C SER A 278 11.00 -8.47 -40.07
N THR A 279 11.82 -7.80 -39.27
CA THR A 279 12.44 -6.51 -39.62
C THR A 279 13.48 -6.70 -40.72
N ILE A 280 14.36 -7.70 -40.60
CA ILE A 280 15.36 -8.04 -41.62
C ILE A 280 14.71 -8.45 -42.95
N SER A 281 13.68 -9.31 -42.90
CA SER A 281 12.97 -9.80 -44.09
C SER A 281 12.06 -8.76 -44.75
N GLY A 282 11.93 -7.57 -44.18
CA GLY A 282 11.13 -6.48 -44.74
C GLY A 282 9.63 -6.59 -44.52
N ARG A 283 9.14 -7.61 -43.81
CA ARG A 283 7.69 -7.80 -43.54
C ARG A 283 7.12 -6.80 -42.54
N ASN A 284 7.97 -6.23 -41.68
CA ASN A 284 7.62 -5.18 -40.71
C ASN A 284 8.24 -3.82 -41.06
N LYS A 285 8.62 -3.59 -42.33
CA LYS A 285 9.17 -2.31 -42.84
C LYS A 285 8.06 -1.26 -43.08
N ASP A 286 7.03 -1.23 -42.25
CA ASP A 286 6.20 -0.02 -42.21
C ASP A 286 6.98 1.05 -41.46
N LEU A 287 7.60 1.90 -42.29
CA LEU A 287 8.21 3.19 -41.97
C LEU A 287 7.14 4.10 -41.36
N GLY A 288 6.77 3.85 -40.11
CA GLY A 288 6.05 4.81 -39.30
C GLY A 288 6.95 6.03 -39.12
N LEU A 289 6.61 7.12 -39.81
CA LEU A 289 7.22 8.43 -39.63
C LEU A 289 7.35 8.74 -38.13
N SER A 290 8.50 9.30 -37.78
CA SER A 290 8.85 9.76 -36.45
C SER A 290 7.90 10.86 -36.00
N ASP A 291 6.79 10.50 -35.34
CA ASP A 291 6.03 11.40 -34.45
C ASP A 291 5.24 10.54 -33.44
N PHE A 292 5.79 10.40 -32.22
CA PHE A 292 5.10 10.04 -30.97
C PHE A 292 6.01 10.36 -29.78
#